data_AF-A0AAD1HM33-F1
#
_entry.id   AF-A0AAD1HM33-F1
#
_cell.length_a   1.000
_cell.length_b   1.000
_cell.length_c   1.000
_cell.angle_alpha   90.00
_cell.angle_beta   90.00
_cell.angle_gamma   90.00
#
_symmetry.space_group_name_H-M   'P 1'
#
loop_
_entity.id
_entity.type
_entity.pdbx_description
1 polymer ?
#
loop_
_entity_poly.entity_id
_entity_poly.type
_entity_poly.pdbx_seq_one_letter_code
_entity_poly.pdbx_strand_id
1 'polypeptide(L)'
;MSERIEVQRFIPAPAADIFAVLCDPQGHVAIDATGMLQDADGSSVGAVGDSFVVHMDRESLNDYPLGKYDVTVSITQFERDSLIAWTIFGQLKPDIGHVYGYRLEPADGGTAVTSFYDWSDIDQHWRDAKIFPIVGEPALRATLGILERAVRRGYPR
;
A
#
# COMPACT_ATOMS: atom_id res chain seq x y z
N MET A 1 -4.13 -21.52 5.79
CA MET A 1 -4.74 -20.30 5.19
C MET A 1 -3.68 -19.67 4.31
N SER A 2 -4.04 -19.05 3.19
CA SER A 2 -3.06 -18.31 2.39
C SER A 2 -2.53 -17.14 3.24
N GLU A 3 -1.21 -16.99 3.35
CA GLU A 3 -0.55 -15.87 4.04
C GLU A 3 -0.41 -14.64 3.13
N ARG A 4 -1.26 -14.58 2.10
CA ARG A 4 -1.31 -13.56 1.08
C ARG A 4 -2.74 -13.39 0.58
N ILE A 5 -3.15 -12.15 0.37
CA ILE A 5 -4.36 -11.79 -0.36
C ILE A 5 -4.00 -10.94 -1.57
N GLU A 6 -4.78 -11.06 -2.64
CA GLU A 6 -4.68 -10.20 -3.80
C GLU A 6 -6.05 -9.95 -4.43
N VAL A 7 -6.21 -8.75 -4.98
CA VAL A 7 -7.42 -8.34 -5.69
C VAL A 7 -7.02 -7.62 -6.96
N GLN A 8 -7.81 -7.80 -8.01
CA GLN A 8 -7.58 -7.15 -9.29
C GLN A 8 -8.75 -6.25 -9.67
N ARG A 9 -8.43 -5.12 -10.31
CA ARG A 9 -9.38 -4.22 -10.95
C ARG A 9 -8.80 -3.73 -12.27
N PHE A 10 -9.62 -3.69 -13.32
CA PHE A 10 -9.27 -2.97 -14.54
C PHE A 10 -9.47 -1.46 -14.33
N ILE A 11 -8.44 -0.67 -14.60
CA ILE A 11 -8.48 0.79 -14.50
C ILE A 11 -8.31 1.36 -15.92
N PRO A 12 -9.26 2.18 -16.43
CA PRO A 12 -9.20 2.75 -17.78
C PRO A 12 -8.22 3.94 -17.83
N ALA A 13 -6.95 3.69 -17.51
CA ALA A 13 -5.85 4.63 -17.56
C ALA A 13 -4.54 3.92 -17.93
N PRO A 14 -3.58 4.63 -18.54
CA PRO A 14 -2.24 4.12 -18.80
C PRO A 14 -1.53 3.66 -17.51
N ALA A 15 -0.72 2.62 -17.60
CA ALA A 15 0.04 2.11 -16.46
C ALA A 15 0.94 3.18 -15.84
N ALA A 16 1.55 4.04 -16.66
CA ALA A 16 2.40 5.15 -16.19
C ALA A 16 1.66 6.15 -15.29
N ASP A 17 0.39 6.47 -15.61
CA ASP A 17 -0.41 7.41 -14.81
C ASP A 17 -0.78 6.79 -13.45
N ILE A 18 -1.09 5.49 -13.45
CA ILE A 18 -1.38 4.73 -12.24
C ILE A 18 -0.11 4.61 -11.38
N PHE A 19 1.01 4.26 -12.01
CA PHE A 19 2.30 4.06 -11.35
C PHE A 19 2.82 5.36 -10.73
N ALA A 20 2.57 6.51 -11.37
CA ALA A 20 2.90 7.82 -10.81
C ALA A 20 2.18 8.09 -9.47
N VAL A 21 0.92 7.67 -9.30
CA VAL A 21 0.22 7.77 -8.01
C VAL A 21 0.86 6.84 -6.98
N LEU A 22 1.20 5.62 -7.38
CA LEU A 22 1.82 4.63 -6.50
C LEU A 22 3.25 4.99 -6.08
N CYS A 23 3.93 5.88 -6.80
CA CYS A 23 5.25 6.39 -6.42
C CYS A 23 5.18 7.62 -5.50
N ASP A 24 4.03 8.31 -5.42
CA ASP A 24 3.87 9.54 -4.65
C ASP A 24 3.45 9.21 -3.20
N PRO A 25 4.18 9.66 -2.16
CA PRO A 25 3.77 9.50 -0.77
C PRO A 25 2.34 9.99 -0.50
N GLN A 26 1.97 11.15 -1.06
CA GLN A 26 0.62 11.69 -0.93
C GLN A 26 -0.40 10.88 -1.75
N GLY A 27 0.05 10.19 -2.79
CA GLY A 27 -0.74 9.21 -3.52
C GLY A 27 -1.12 8.00 -2.65
N HIS A 28 -0.22 7.52 -1.79
CA HIS A 28 -0.54 6.43 -0.84
C HIS A 28 -1.62 6.85 0.15
N VAL A 29 -1.50 8.06 0.70
CA VAL A 29 -2.51 8.65 1.61
C VAL A 29 -3.85 8.78 0.88
N ALA A 30 -3.83 9.33 -0.34
CA ALA A 30 -5.05 9.63 -1.08
C ALA A 30 -5.87 8.40 -1.47
N ILE A 31 -5.24 7.23 -1.63
CA ILE A 31 -5.92 6.01 -2.08
C ILE A 31 -6.31 5.07 -0.94
N ASP A 32 -5.80 5.28 0.27
CA ASP A 32 -6.06 4.40 1.41
C ASP A 32 -7.55 4.34 1.78
N ALA A 33 -8.16 3.18 1.58
CA ALA A 33 -9.55 2.94 1.98
C ALA A 33 -9.70 2.62 3.48
N THR A 34 -8.61 2.31 4.20
CA THR A 34 -8.69 2.04 5.63
C THR A 34 -8.85 3.32 6.44
N GLY A 35 -8.42 4.45 5.89
CA GLY A 35 -8.35 5.72 6.60
C GLY A 35 -7.24 5.75 7.64
N MET A 36 -6.32 4.79 7.67
CA MET A 36 -5.19 4.84 8.60
C MET A 36 -4.16 5.87 8.15
N LEU A 37 -3.94 6.04 6.85
CA LEU A 37 -2.94 6.98 6.34
C LEU A 37 -3.54 8.40 6.39
N GLN A 38 -2.97 9.25 7.24
CA GLN A 38 -3.45 10.62 7.45
C GLN A 38 -2.64 11.66 6.67
N ASP A 39 -1.32 11.45 6.57
CA ASP A 39 -0.40 12.34 5.86
C ASP A 39 0.92 11.60 5.53
N ALA A 40 1.79 12.18 4.71
CA ALA A 40 3.09 11.61 4.38
C ALA A 40 4.17 12.66 4.07
N ASP A 41 5.37 12.41 4.58
CA ASP A 41 6.57 13.21 4.33
C ASP A 41 7.53 12.47 3.41
N GLY A 42 8.02 13.13 2.37
CA GLY A 42 9.02 12.57 1.47
C GLY A 42 8.85 13.05 0.04
N SER A 43 9.67 12.50 -0.86
CA SER A 43 9.55 12.71 -2.30
C SER A 43 9.08 11.43 -2.98
N SER A 44 8.60 11.55 -4.22
CA SER A 44 8.23 10.38 -5.00
C SER A 44 9.39 9.41 -5.15
N VAL A 45 9.11 8.11 -5.00
CA VAL A 45 10.09 7.04 -5.10
C VAL A 45 10.37 6.69 -6.57
N GLY A 46 11.60 6.25 -6.86
CA GLY A 46 12.07 5.92 -8.20
C GLY A 46 12.91 4.64 -8.31
N ALA A 47 13.26 4.01 -7.18
CA ALA A 47 14.04 2.78 -7.14
C ALA A 47 13.82 1.97 -5.84
N VAL A 48 14.34 0.74 -5.84
CA VAL A 48 14.48 -0.06 -4.61
C VAL A 48 15.40 0.66 -3.63
N GLY A 49 15.03 0.65 -2.34
CA GLY A 49 15.76 1.33 -1.27
C GLY A 49 15.29 2.75 -1.01
N ASP A 50 14.53 3.37 -1.90
CA ASP A 50 13.86 4.62 -1.61
C ASP A 50 12.84 4.44 -0.48
N SER A 51 12.64 5.49 0.30
CA SER A 51 11.74 5.47 1.45
C SER A 51 11.08 6.83 1.69
N PHE A 52 9.95 6.79 2.39
CA PHE A 52 9.22 7.97 2.85
C PHE A 52 8.48 7.65 4.15
N VAL A 53 8.08 8.69 4.89
CA VAL A 53 7.36 8.55 6.16
C VAL A 53 5.87 8.73 5.91
N VAL A 54 5.07 7.94 6.62
CA VAL A 54 3.62 8.02 6.61
C VAL A 54 3.12 8.18 8.04
N HIS A 55 2.28 9.18 8.24
CA HIS A 55 1.64 9.49 9.51
C HIS A 55 0.32 8.72 9.60
N MET A 56 0.26 7.77 10.52
CA MET A 56 -0.83 6.82 10.68
C MET A 56 -1.76 7.23 11.82
N ASP A 57 -3.03 6.83 11.74
CA ASP A 57 -4.00 6.86 12.83
C ASP A 57 -4.71 5.50 12.94
N ARG A 58 -4.45 4.77 14.04
CA ARG A 58 -5.03 3.45 14.26
C ARG A 58 -6.51 3.51 14.61
N GLU A 59 -7.03 4.65 15.03
CA GLU A 59 -8.44 4.80 15.40
C GLU A 59 -9.37 4.47 14.22
N SER A 60 -8.92 4.66 12.98
CA SER A 60 -9.70 4.34 11.77
C SER A 60 -10.06 2.86 11.64
N LEU A 61 -9.21 1.94 12.13
CA LEU A 61 -9.57 0.51 12.21
C LEU A 61 -10.30 0.16 13.51
N ASN A 62 -10.08 0.94 14.56
CA ASN A 62 -10.67 0.75 15.89
C ASN A 62 -10.51 -0.68 16.44
N ASP A 63 -9.38 -1.32 16.14
CA ASP A 63 -9.09 -2.71 16.53
C ASP A 63 -8.07 -2.81 17.68
N TYR A 64 -7.25 -1.77 17.86
CA TYR A 64 -6.20 -1.71 18.87
C TYR A 64 -5.90 -0.24 19.23
N PRO A 65 -5.79 0.13 20.53
CA PRO A 65 -5.66 1.50 20.98
C PRO A 65 -4.22 2.03 20.85
N LEU A 66 -3.68 2.08 19.62
CA LEU A 66 -2.35 2.62 19.34
C LEU A 66 -2.36 4.14 19.14
N GLY A 67 -3.50 4.71 18.74
CA GLY A 67 -3.60 6.12 18.38
C GLY A 67 -2.76 6.45 17.14
N LYS A 68 -2.13 7.63 17.15
CA LYS A 68 -1.30 8.12 16.06
C LYS A 68 0.14 7.66 16.18
N TYR A 69 0.73 7.26 15.06
CA TYR A 69 2.10 6.77 15.00
C TYR A 69 2.67 6.94 13.59
N ASP A 70 3.99 6.91 13.47
CA ASP A 70 4.66 7.01 12.19
C ASP A 70 5.18 5.64 11.74
N VAL A 71 5.15 5.41 10.44
CA VAL A 71 5.83 4.30 9.79
C VAL A 71 6.68 4.81 8.64
N THR A 72 7.84 4.19 8.43
CA THR A 72 8.66 4.40 7.23
C THR A 72 8.32 3.33 6.21
N VAL A 73 7.82 3.74 5.05
CA VAL A 73 7.68 2.87 3.88
C VAL A 73 9.05 2.72 3.23
N SER A 74 9.44 1.50 2.91
CA SER A 74 10.70 1.20 2.20
C SER A 74 10.44 0.34 0.98
N ILE A 75 10.79 0.83 -0.21
CA ILE A 75 10.56 0.13 -1.47
C ILE A 75 11.49 -1.08 -1.58
N THR A 76 10.91 -2.26 -1.78
CA THR A 76 11.62 -3.54 -1.88
C THR A 76 11.61 -4.11 -3.30
N GLN A 77 10.64 -3.75 -4.12
CA GLN A 77 10.58 -4.09 -5.55
C GLN A 77 10.14 -2.86 -6.35
N PHE A 78 10.79 -2.63 -7.47
CA PHE A 78 10.50 -1.50 -8.35
C PHE A 78 10.85 -1.85 -9.80
N GLU A 79 9.82 -2.02 -10.62
CA GLU A 79 9.89 -2.10 -12.07
C GLU A 79 8.94 -1.03 -12.62
N ARG A 80 9.50 -0.02 -13.27
CA ARG A 80 8.75 1.14 -13.75
C ARG A 80 7.52 0.69 -14.56
N ASP A 81 6.37 1.24 -14.19
CA ASP A 81 5.06 1.02 -14.82
C ASP A 81 4.54 -0.44 -14.78
N SER A 82 5.17 -1.32 -14.00
CA SER A 82 4.86 -2.77 -13.96
C SER A 82 4.71 -3.31 -12.53
N LEU A 83 5.62 -2.97 -11.61
CA LEU A 83 5.66 -3.55 -10.27
C LEU A 83 6.23 -2.56 -9.26
N ILE A 84 5.51 -2.39 -8.16
CA ILE A 84 6.03 -1.68 -6.99
C ILE A 84 5.59 -2.42 -5.73
N ALA A 85 6.52 -2.69 -4.83
CA ALA A 85 6.25 -3.32 -3.55
C ALA A 85 7.11 -2.71 -2.46
N TRP A 86 6.62 -2.75 -1.22
CA TRP A 86 7.30 -2.18 -0.08
C TRP A 86 6.96 -2.93 1.20
N THR A 87 7.86 -2.80 2.16
CA THR A 87 7.60 -3.13 3.56
C THR A 87 7.56 -1.84 4.38
N ILE A 88 7.19 -1.96 5.66
CA ILE A 88 7.17 -0.83 6.59
C ILE A 88 8.02 -1.11 7.82
N PHE A 89 8.62 -0.04 8.33
CA PHE A 89 9.32 -0.03 9.62
C PHE A 89 8.59 0.93 10.55
N GLY A 90 8.24 0.46 11.75
CA GLY A 90 7.51 1.24 12.75
C GLY A 90 8.17 1.20 14.12
N GLN A 91 7.44 1.70 15.11
CA GLN A 91 7.88 1.68 16.52
C GLN A 91 7.80 0.29 17.15
N LEU A 92 6.93 -0.58 16.63
CA LEU A 92 6.80 -1.96 17.11
C LEU A 92 8.02 -2.78 16.71
N LYS A 93 8.56 -3.54 17.66
CA LYS A 93 9.69 -4.45 17.46
C LYS A 93 9.33 -5.87 17.93
N PRO A 94 9.78 -6.93 17.24
CA PRO A 94 10.62 -6.93 16.04
C PRO A 94 9.91 -6.34 14.80
N ASP A 95 10.66 -6.01 13.75
CA ASP A 95 10.05 -5.52 12.51
C ASP A 95 9.05 -6.54 11.96
N ILE A 96 7.91 -6.05 11.46
CA ILE A 96 6.78 -6.90 11.11
C ILE A 96 7.10 -7.78 9.90
N GLY A 97 7.65 -7.18 8.84
CA GLY A 97 8.08 -7.91 7.64
C GLY A 97 6.98 -8.18 6.61
N HIS A 98 5.76 -7.66 6.81
CA HIS A 98 4.71 -7.76 5.79
C HIS A 98 4.99 -6.87 4.58
N VAL A 99 4.45 -7.23 3.42
CA VAL A 99 4.70 -6.58 2.14
C VAL A 99 3.38 -6.19 1.50
N TYR A 100 3.28 -4.93 1.09
CA TYR A 100 2.22 -4.43 0.22
C TYR A 100 2.79 -4.20 -1.16
N GLY A 101 1.97 -4.35 -2.20
CA GLY A 101 2.40 -3.97 -3.53
C GLY A 101 1.33 -4.02 -4.60
N TYR A 102 1.73 -3.57 -5.77
CA TYR A 102 0.89 -3.45 -6.96
C TYR A 102 1.62 -4.04 -8.16
N ARG A 103 0.89 -4.81 -8.97
CA ARG A 103 1.31 -5.28 -10.28
C ARG A 103 0.39 -4.69 -11.34
N LEU A 104 0.98 -4.12 -12.39
CA LEU A 104 0.29 -3.41 -13.45
C LEU A 104 0.55 -4.16 -14.76
N GLU A 105 -0.52 -4.59 -15.40
CA GLU A 105 -0.48 -5.30 -16.67
C GLU A 105 -1.22 -4.44 -17.72
N PRO A 106 -0.48 -3.71 -18.59
CA PRO A 106 -1.09 -2.92 -19.65
C PRO A 106 -1.98 -3.78 -20.55
N ALA A 107 -3.15 -3.27 -20.90
CA ALA A 107 -4.14 -3.94 -21.74
C ALA A 107 -4.83 -2.94 -22.66
N ASP A 108 -5.62 -3.43 -23.62
CA ASP A 108 -6.37 -2.52 -24.50
C ASP A 108 -7.34 -1.65 -23.69
N GLY A 109 -7.27 -0.34 -23.89
CA GLY A 109 -8.09 0.65 -23.18
C GLY A 109 -7.73 0.94 -21.72
N GLY A 110 -6.65 0.36 -21.15
CA GLY A 110 -6.28 0.61 -19.75
C GLY A 110 -5.23 -0.33 -19.18
N THR A 111 -5.34 -0.61 -17.89
CA THR A 111 -4.39 -1.46 -17.15
C THR A 111 -5.13 -2.38 -16.20
N ALA A 112 -4.81 -3.66 -16.21
CA ALA A 112 -5.22 -4.57 -15.13
C ALA A 112 -4.29 -4.36 -13.94
N VAL A 113 -4.84 -3.88 -12.82
CA VAL A 113 -4.09 -3.54 -11.61
C VAL A 113 -4.41 -4.55 -10.52
N THR A 114 -3.39 -5.26 -10.07
CA THR A 114 -3.47 -6.20 -8.96
C THR A 114 -2.83 -5.58 -7.72
N SER A 115 -3.60 -5.39 -6.65
CA SER A 115 -3.08 -5.05 -5.32
C SER A 115 -2.91 -6.33 -4.52
N PHE A 116 -1.74 -6.51 -3.89
CA PHE A 116 -1.45 -7.67 -3.06
C PHE A 116 -0.93 -7.25 -1.68
N TYR A 117 -1.25 -8.08 -0.70
CA TYR A 117 -0.79 -7.96 0.68
C TYR A 117 -0.30 -9.33 1.16
N ASP A 118 0.96 -9.40 1.52
CA ASP A 118 1.70 -10.63 1.80
C ASP A 118 2.33 -10.57 3.18
N TRP A 119 2.09 -11.59 4.01
CA TRP A 119 2.69 -11.75 5.32
C TRP A 119 3.29 -13.16 5.47
N SER A 120 3.68 -13.80 4.36
CA SER A 120 4.35 -15.10 4.37
C SER A 120 5.69 -15.08 5.07
N ASP A 121 6.32 -13.92 5.22
CA ASP A 121 7.69 -13.75 5.76
C ASP A 121 7.74 -12.95 7.07
N ILE A 122 6.60 -12.70 7.72
CA ILE A 122 6.58 -12.02 9.03
C ILE A 122 7.33 -12.79 10.12
N ASP A 123 7.86 -12.05 11.10
CA ASP A 123 8.53 -12.62 12.27
C ASP A 123 7.61 -13.57 13.05
N GLN A 124 8.19 -14.62 13.64
CA GLN A 124 7.44 -15.62 14.41
C GLN A 124 6.65 -14.99 15.56
N HIS A 125 7.18 -13.94 16.19
CA HIS A 125 6.47 -13.18 17.22
C HIS A 125 5.08 -12.70 16.76
N TRP A 126 5.00 -12.18 15.53
CA TRP A 126 3.77 -11.67 14.96
C TRP A 126 2.84 -12.78 14.47
N ARG A 127 3.39 -13.92 14.01
CA ARG A 127 2.58 -15.11 13.70
C ARG A 127 1.87 -15.65 14.93
N ASP A 128 2.59 -15.77 16.03
CA ASP A 128 2.05 -16.30 17.29
C ASP A 128 0.98 -15.37 17.87
N ALA A 129 1.10 -14.06 17.63
CA ALA A 129 0.11 -13.05 18.02
C ALA A 129 -1.19 -13.12 17.19
N LYS A 130 -1.19 -13.78 16.03
CA LYS A 130 -2.37 -13.99 15.16
C LYS A 130 -3.14 -12.71 14.82
N ILE A 131 -2.41 -11.61 14.60
CA ILE A 131 -2.99 -10.31 14.25
C ILE A 131 -3.23 -10.12 12.74
N PHE A 132 -2.85 -11.11 11.91
CA PHE A 132 -2.93 -11.02 10.46
C PHE A 132 -4.18 -11.70 9.87
N PRO A 133 -4.75 -11.13 8.79
CA PRO A 133 -4.33 -9.89 8.13
C PRO A 133 -4.81 -8.63 8.88
N ILE A 134 -3.92 -7.63 9.02
CA ILE A 134 -4.27 -6.30 9.56
C ILE A 134 -5.26 -5.58 8.63
N VAL A 135 -5.03 -5.66 7.32
CA VAL A 135 -5.90 -5.06 6.29
C VAL A 135 -6.53 -6.19 5.49
N GLY A 136 -7.86 -6.24 5.47
CA GLY A 136 -8.60 -7.29 4.77
C GLY A 136 -8.85 -7.00 3.29
N GLU A 137 -9.24 -8.04 2.54
CA GLU A 137 -9.58 -7.96 1.11
C GLU A 137 -10.53 -6.81 0.72
N PRO A 138 -11.61 -6.50 1.50
CA PRO A 138 -12.51 -5.40 1.15
C PRO A 138 -11.81 -4.04 1.06
N ALA A 139 -10.83 -3.78 1.92
CA ALA A 139 -10.08 -2.54 1.92
C ALA A 139 -9.17 -2.45 0.68
N LEU A 140 -8.44 -3.51 0.32
CA LEU A 140 -7.64 -3.53 -0.91
C LEU A 140 -8.52 -3.28 -2.15
N ARG A 141 -9.70 -3.90 -2.20
CA ARG A 141 -10.65 -3.73 -3.30
C ARG A 141 -11.20 -2.30 -3.38
N ALA A 142 -11.50 -1.70 -2.24
CA ALA A 142 -11.95 -0.31 -2.15
C ALA A 142 -10.83 0.65 -2.57
N THR A 143 -9.59 0.44 -2.11
CA THR A 143 -8.39 1.20 -2.48
C THR A 143 -8.20 1.25 -4.00
N LEU A 144 -8.37 0.13 -4.71
CA LEU A 144 -8.30 0.13 -6.19
C LEU A 144 -9.39 1.02 -6.85
N GLY A 145 -10.57 1.12 -6.25
CA GLY A 145 -11.61 2.04 -6.71
C GLY A 145 -11.27 3.51 -6.44
N ILE A 146 -10.59 3.80 -5.33
CA ILE A 146 -10.10 5.14 -5.00
C ILE A 146 -8.93 5.51 -5.91
N LEU A 147 -8.02 4.58 -6.19
CA LEU A 147 -6.91 4.73 -7.12
C LEU A 147 -7.38 5.16 -8.51
N GLU A 148 -8.40 4.49 -9.08
CA GLU A 148 -9.00 4.92 -10.36
C GLU A 148 -9.46 6.39 -10.29
N ARG A 149 -10.16 6.76 -9.20
CA ARG A 149 -10.66 8.12 -9.01
C ARG A 149 -9.51 9.13 -8.90
N ALA A 150 -8.47 8.80 -8.14
CA ALA A 150 -7.28 9.62 -7.94
C ALA A 150 -6.53 9.84 -9.25
N VAL A 151 -6.35 8.80 -10.06
CA VAL A 151 -5.73 8.90 -11.39
C VAL A 151 -6.54 9.81 -12.32
N ARG A 152 -7.88 9.67 -12.33
CA ARG A 152 -8.74 10.41 -13.27
C ARG A 152 -9.02 11.85 -12.85
N ARG A 153 -9.02 12.16 -11.56
CA ARG A 153 -9.44 13.47 -11.02
C ARG A 153 -8.32 14.23 -10.31
N GLY A 154 -7.16 13.61 -10.12
CA GLY A 154 -6.16 14.08 -9.17
C GLY A 154 -6.56 13.81 -7.73
N TYR A 155 -5.66 14.14 -6.83
CA TYR A 155 -5.80 14.01 -5.38
C TYR A 155 -5.06 15.16 -4.69
N PRO A 156 -5.41 15.51 -3.43
CA PRO A 156 -4.68 16.49 -2.64
C PRO A 156 -3.21 16.08 -2.48
N ARG A 157 -2.33 17.08 -2.44
CA ARG A 157 -0.89 16.94 -2.19
C ARG A 157 -0.46 17.95 -1.14
#